data_AF-A0A2V6U9V2-F1
#
_entry.id   AF-A0A2V6U9V2-F1
#
_cell.length_a   1.000
_cell.length_b   1.000
_cell.length_c   1.000
_cell.angle_alpha   90.00
_cell.angle_beta   90.00
_cell.angle_gamma   90.00
#
_symmetry.space_group_name_H-M   'P 1'
#
loop_
_entity.id
_entity.type
_entity.pdbx_description
1 polymer ?
#
loop_
_entity_poly.entity_id
_entity_poly.type
_entity_poly.pdbx_seq_one_letter_code
_entity_poly.pdbx_strand_id
1 'polypeptide(L)'
;MRAFFRSIGEVALLAAQAIWEGLIPPYGSNLVVAQIQSMGVSSLLLTVVAGLFAGMVVALQGAHELERFGATLYIGPTVARSIVREAAPVMTALLVGGRVGASITAELGAMTVTEQVDALRAIGVRSSRTSSESWAAS
;
A
#
# COMPACT_ATOMS: atom_id res chain seq x y z
N MET A 1 8.33 28.27 11.64
CA MET A 1 6.93 27.85 11.93
C MET A 1 6.01 27.97 10.72
N ARG A 2 5.82 29.16 10.11
CA ARG A 2 4.87 29.36 8.99
C ARG A 2 5.16 28.51 7.73
N ALA A 3 6.43 28.29 7.39
CA ALA A 3 6.83 27.47 6.25
C ALA A 3 6.44 25.98 6.40
N PHE A 4 6.58 25.43 7.61
CA PHE A 4 6.20 24.05 7.92
C PHE A 4 4.69 23.83 7.81
N PHE A 5 3.89 24.78 8.32
CA PHE A 5 2.43 24.74 8.16
C PHE A 5 2.00 24.83 6.70
N ARG A 6 2.70 25.66 5.90
CA ARG A 6 2.43 25.77 4.47
C ARG A 6 2.75 24.49 3.71
N SER A 7 3.90 23.86 3.95
CA SER A 7 4.28 22.62 3.27
C SER A 7 3.32 21.47 3.60
N ILE A 8 2.91 21.35 4.87
CA ILE A 8 1.89 20.36 5.26
C ILE A 8 0.57 20.65 4.56
N GLY A 9 0.15 21.93 4.49
CA GLY A 9 -1.06 22.33 3.79
C GLY A 9 -1.02 21.99 2.29
N GLU A 10 0.09 22.26 1.62
CA GLU A 10 0.27 21.96 0.19
C GLU A 10 0.22 20.44 -0.07
N VAL A 11 0.91 19.63 0.74
CA VAL A 11 0.87 18.16 0.62
C VAL A 11 -0.53 17.61 0.94
N ALA A 12 -1.20 18.15 1.96
CA ALA A 12 -2.56 17.73 2.32
C ALA A 12 -3.57 18.06 1.22
N LEU A 13 -3.47 19.25 0.61
CA LEU A 13 -4.32 19.64 -0.51
C LEU A 13 -4.07 18.76 -1.73
N LEU A 14 -2.80 18.48 -2.05
CA LEU A 14 -2.43 17.59 -3.15
C LEU A 14 -2.96 16.17 -2.93
N ALA A 15 -2.84 15.64 -1.71
CA ALA A 15 -3.39 14.33 -1.34
C ALA A 15 -4.92 14.31 -1.46
N ALA A 16 -5.61 15.35 -0.97
CA ALA A 16 -7.06 15.45 -1.08
C ALA A 16 -7.53 15.53 -2.54
N GLN A 17 -6.82 16.32 -3.37
CA GLN A 17 -7.08 16.40 -4.80
C GLN A 17 -6.85 15.06 -5.51
N ALA A 18 -5.74 14.39 -5.23
CA ALA A 18 -5.43 13.09 -5.81
C ALA A 18 -6.47 12.02 -5.44
N ILE A 19 -6.94 12.01 -4.19
CA ILE A 19 -8.03 11.14 -3.75
C ILE A 19 -9.32 11.49 -4.50
N TRP A 20 -9.69 12.76 -4.56
CA TRP A 20 -10.91 13.21 -5.21
C TRP A 20 -10.93 12.87 -6.70
N GLU A 21 -9.84 13.14 -7.42
CA GLU A 21 -9.71 12.80 -8.85
C GLU A 21 -9.61 11.28 -9.07
N GLY A 22 -8.97 10.56 -8.15
CA GLY A 22 -8.92 9.10 -8.17
C GLY A 22 -10.24 8.42 -7.81
N LEU A 23 -11.22 9.16 -7.28
CA LEU A 23 -12.57 8.70 -6.89
C LEU A 23 -13.69 9.28 -7.78
N ILE A 24 -13.36 9.94 -8.90
CA ILE A 24 -14.36 10.31 -9.92
C ILE A 24 -14.12 9.53 -11.23
N PRO A 25 -15.12 8.79 -11.76
CA PRO A 25 -14.99 8.09 -13.04
C PRO A 25 -14.79 9.06 -14.22
N PRO A 26 -14.15 8.65 -15.34
CA PRO A 26 -13.94 7.25 -15.75
C PRO A 26 -12.62 6.62 -15.28
N TYR A 27 -12.70 5.44 -14.66
CA TYR A 27 -11.53 4.61 -14.37
C TYR A 27 -11.36 3.55 -15.44
N GLY A 28 -10.13 3.37 -15.93
CA GLY A 28 -9.75 2.15 -16.62
C GLY A 28 -9.71 1.00 -15.61
N SER A 29 -10.84 0.33 -15.38
CA SER A 29 -10.96 -0.77 -14.41
C SER A 29 -9.90 -1.86 -14.64
N ASN A 30 -9.57 -2.13 -15.91
CA ASN A 30 -8.52 -3.06 -16.28
C ASN A 30 -7.12 -2.61 -15.80
N LEU A 31 -6.80 -1.31 -15.91
CA LEU A 31 -5.54 -0.74 -15.40
C LEU A 31 -5.47 -0.82 -13.88
N VAL A 32 -6.56 -0.52 -13.17
CA VAL A 32 -6.61 -0.59 -11.71
C VAL A 32 -6.37 -2.02 -11.24
N VAL A 33 -7.03 -3.00 -11.87
CA VAL A 33 -6.83 -4.43 -11.54
C VAL A 33 -5.40 -4.87 -11.84
N ALA A 34 -4.83 -4.49 -12.98
CA ALA A 34 -3.45 -4.80 -13.32
C ALA A 34 -2.46 -4.21 -12.30
N GLN A 35 -2.68 -2.98 -11.84
CA GLN A 35 -1.84 -2.32 -10.86
C GLN A 35 -1.94 -3.00 -9.48
N ILE A 36 -3.16 -3.34 -9.04
CA ILE A 36 -3.39 -4.10 -7.81
C ILE A 36 -2.67 -5.46 -7.87
N GLN A 37 -2.76 -6.17 -8.99
CA GLN A 37 -2.12 -7.47 -9.16
C GLN A 37 -0.59 -7.34 -9.10
N SER A 38 -0.01 -6.39 -9.84
CA SER A 38 1.43 -6.14 -9.86
C SER A 38 1.97 -5.79 -8.46
N MET A 39 1.31 -4.87 -7.77
CA MET A 39 1.66 -4.44 -6.40
C MET A 39 1.51 -5.58 -5.38
N GLY A 40 0.43 -6.36 -5.49
CA GLY A 40 0.15 -7.48 -4.59
C GLY A 40 1.20 -8.59 -4.72
N VAL A 41 1.48 -9.02 -5.95
CA VAL A 41 2.50 -10.07 -6.22
C VAL A 41 3.89 -9.62 -5.77
N SER A 42 4.26 -8.36 -6.05
CA SER A 42 5.56 -7.80 -5.64
C SER A 42 5.77 -7.74 -4.12
N SER A 43 4.68 -7.65 -3.35
CA SER A 43 4.73 -7.53 -1.88
C SER A 43 4.56 -8.88 -1.16
N LEU A 44 4.13 -9.92 -1.87
CA LEU A 44 3.75 -11.21 -1.29
C LEU A 44 4.96 -11.92 -0.66
N LEU A 45 6.07 -12.02 -1.39
CA LEU A 45 7.27 -12.68 -0.90
C LEU A 45 7.81 -12.03 0.39
N LEU A 46 7.91 -10.70 0.39
CA LEU A 46 8.35 -9.93 1.56
C LEU A 46 7.44 -10.20 2.77
N THR A 47 6.13 -10.15 2.56
CA THR A 47 5.14 -10.30 3.63
C THR A 47 5.14 -11.72 4.21
N VAL A 48 5.22 -12.74 3.36
CA VAL A 48 5.26 -14.15 3.79
C VAL A 48 6.53 -14.44 4.58
N VAL A 49 7.70 -14.04 4.06
CA VAL A 49 8.98 -14.30 4.72
C VAL A 49 9.05 -13.58 6.07
N ALA A 50 8.67 -12.29 6.12
CA ALA A 50 8.66 -11.53 7.38
C ALA A 50 7.64 -12.09 8.38
N GLY A 51 6.44 -12.43 7.93
CA GLY A 51 5.39 -13.03 8.77
C GLY A 51 5.80 -14.39 9.33
N LEU A 52 6.51 -15.21 8.55
CA LEU A 52 7.04 -16.49 9.00
C LEU A 52 8.06 -16.30 10.15
N PHE A 53 9.06 -15.43 9.95
CA PHE A 53 10.06 -15.16 10.99
C PHE A 53 9.45 -14.55 12.24
N ALA A 54 8.56 -13.56 12.09
CA ALA A 54 7.86 -12.95 13.22
C ALA A 54 7.00 -14.00 13.97
N GLY A 55 6.29 -14.85 13.25
CA GLY A 55 5.49 -15.93 13.82
C GLY A 55 6.34 -16.95 14.59
N MET A 56 7.49 -17.37 14.06
CA MET A 56 8.43 -18.26 14.76
C MET A 56 8.94 -17.64 16.06
N VAL A 57 9.28 -16.35 16.03
CA VAL A 57 9.78 -15.60 17.19
C VAL A 57 8.71 -15.54 18.30
N VAL A 58 7.46 -15.24 17.95
CA VAL A 58 6.34 -15.18 18.91
C VAL A 58 5.99 -16.57 19.44
N ALA A 59 6.00 -17.60 18.59
CA ALA A 59 5.73 -18.97 19.01
C ALA A 59 6.77 -19.47 20.02
N LEU A 60 8.06 -19.22 19.74
CA LEU A 60 9.14 -19.62 20.63
C LEU A 60 9.06 -18.89 21.97
N GLN A 61 8.83 -17.57 21.96
CA GLN A 61 8.67 -16.79 23.20
C GLN A 61 7.44 -17.24 23.99
N GLY A 62 6.29 -17.40 23.33
CA GLY A 62 5.06 -17.86 23.97
C GLY A 62 5.19 -19.25 24.59
N ALA A 63 5.97 -20.14 23.96
CA ALA A 63 6.27 -21.45 24.54
C ALA A 63 7.04 -21.34 25.87
N HIS A 64 8.11 -20.54 25.91
CA HIS A 64 8.91 -20.33 27.12
C HIS A 64 8.10 -19.68 28.24
N GLU A 65 7.22 -18.73 27.92
CA GLU A 65 6.36 -18.07 28.90
C GLU A 65 5.34 -19.04 29.51
N LEU A 66 4.62 -19.81 28.69
CA LEU A 66 3.56 -20.71 29.18
C LEU A 66 4.11 -21.96 29.87
N GLU A 67 5.30 -22.42 29.50
CA GLU A 67 5.99 -23.53 30.18
C GLU A 67 6.25 -23.20 31.65
N ARG A 68 6.61 -21.94 31.97
CA ARG A 68 6.80 -21.48 33.36
C ARG A 68 5.54 -21.55 34.21
N PHE A 69 4.37 -21.46 33.59
CA PHE A 69 3.08 -21.59 34.26
C PHE A 69 2.51 -23.01 34.22
N GLY A 70 3.24 -23.98 33.66
CA GLY A 70 2.76 -25.36 33.45
C GLY A 70 1.62 -25.47 32.42
N ALA A 71 1.42 -24.44 31.58
CA ALA A 71 0.28 -24.27 30.69
C ALA A 71 0.61 -24.64 29.23
N THR A 72 1.45 -25.66 29.01
CA THR A 72 2.01 -26.04 27.69
C THR A 72 0.94 -26.36 26.64
N LEU A 73 -0.23 -26.86 27.05
CA LEU A 73 -1.37 -27.15 26.17
C LEU A 73 -1.96 -25.88 25.52
N TYR A 74 -1.80 -24.72 26.15
CA TYR A 74 -2.37 -23.46 25.70
C TYR A 74 -1.46 -22.67 24.74
N ILE A 75 -0.23 -23.14 24.47
CA ILE A 75 0.73 -22.45 23.60
C ILE A 75 0.15 -22.24 22.20
N GLY A 76 -0.26 -23.32 21.53
CA GLY A 76 -0.79 -23.26 20.16
C GLY A 76 -2.01 -22.35 20.02
N PRO A 77 -3.09 -22.56 20.79
CA PRO A 77 -4.30 -21.74 20.71
C PRO A 77 -4.05 -20.26 21.03
N THR A 78 -3.21 -19.96 22.02
CA THR A 78 -2.93 -18.58 22.45
C THR A 78 -2.12 -17.83 21.40
N VAL A 79 -1.06 -18.45 20.89
CA VAL A 79 -0.21 -17.87 19.84
C VAL A 79 -1.01 -17.67 18.55
N ALA A 80 -1.76 -18.68 18.11
CA ALA A 80 -2.58 -18.58 16.89
C ALA A 80 -3.61 -17.45 16.99
N ARG A 81 -4.30 -17.33 18.13
CA ARG A 81 -5.31 -16.29 18.34
C ARG A 81 -4.70 -14.88 18.38
N SER A 82 -3.53 -14.73 19.00
CA SER A 82 -2.79 -13.46 19.04
C SER A 82 -2.36 -13.03 17.64
N ILE A 83 -1.78 -13.95 16.86
CA ILE A 83 -1.32 -13.66 15.50
C ILE A 83 -2.49 -13.24 14.60
N VAL A 84 -3.60 -13.98 14.59
CA VAL A 84 -4.72 -13.70 13.68
C VAL A 84 -5.41 -12.37 14.00
N ARG A 85 -5.52 -11.98 15.28
CA ARG A 85 -6.26 -10.78 15.68
C ARG A 85 -5.44 -9.50 15.65
N GLU A 86 -4.13 -9.59 15.87
CA GLU A 86 -3.31 -8.40 16.09
C GLU A 86 -2.09 -8.39 15.17
N ALA A 87 -1.19 -9.36 15.32
CA ALA A 87 0.11 -9.30 14.67
C ALA A 87 0.00 -9.41 13.14
N ALA A 88 -0.80 -10.34 12.61
CA ALA A 88 -0.92 -10.54 11.17
C ALA A 88 -1.52 -9.31 10.46
N PRO A 89 -2.68 -8.74 10.88
CA PRO A 89 -3.21 -7.52 10.27
C PRO A 89 -2.24 -6.34 10.32
N VAL A 90 -1.59 -6.10 11.46
CA VAL A 90 -0.65 -4.99 11.64
C VAL A 90 0.57 -5.16 10.75
N MET A 91 1.17 -6.35 10.74
CA MET A 91 2.35 -6.64 9.91
C MET A 91 2.04 -6.54 8.42
N THR A 92 0.90 -7.09 7.97
CA THR A 92 0.48 -6.97 6.58
C THR A 92 0.27 -5.51 6.18
N ALA A 93 -0.42 -4.71 7.01
CA ALA A 93 -0.65 -3.30 6.72
C ALA A 93 0.67 -2.50 6.59
N LEU A 94 1.62 -2.73 7.50
CA LEU A 94 2.91 -2.04 7.49
C LEU A 94 3.79 -2.47 6.31
N LEU A 95 3.93 -3.77 6.08
CA LEU A 95 4.84 -4.30 5.06
C LEU A 95 4.34 -4.02 3.65
N VAL A 96 3.06 -4.28 3.38
CA VAL A 96 2.45 -4.02 2.07
C VAL A 96 2.37 -2.51 1.83
N GLY A 97 1.88 -1.75 2.80
CA GLY A 97 1.77 -0.29 2.68
C GLY A 97 3.13 0.38 2.44
N GLY A 98 4.15 -0.02 3.19
CA GLY A 98 5.51 0.48 3.01
C GLY A 98 6.10 0.14 1.64
N ARG A 99 5.99 -1.11 1.19
CA ARG A 99 6.55 -1.53 -0.10
C ARG A 99 5.85 -0.87 -1.28
N VAL A 100 4.53 -0.84 -1.25
CA VAL A 100 3.70 -0.23 -2.30
C VAL A 100 3.90 1.28 -2.35
N GLY A 101 3.87 1.97 -1.19
CA GLY A 101 4.11 3.41 -1.12
C GLY A 101 5.50 3.81 -1.64
N ALA A 102 6.54 3.04 -1.27
CA ALA A 102 7.88 3.26 -1.80
C ALA A 102 7.96 3.03 -3.32
N SER A 103 7.25 2.03 -3.85
CA SER A 103 7.19 1.77 -5.29
C SER A 103 6.56 2.92 -6.06
N ILE A 104 5.39 3.40 -5.59
CA ILE A 104 4.68 4.53 -6.20
C ILE A 104 5.55 5.80 -6.15
N THR A 105 6.20 6.05 -5.01
CA THR A 105 7.09 7.20 -4.86
C THR A 105 8.28 7.14 -5.81
N ALA A 106 8.89 5.97 -5.98
CA ALA A 106 10.01 5.78 -6.90
C ALA A 106 9.59 5.98 -8.36
N GLU A 107 8.41 5.48 -8.75
CA GLU A 107 7.86 5.63 -10.10
C GLU A 107 7.55 7.11 -10.40
N LEU A 108 6.83 7.80 -9.52
CA LEU A 108 6.56 9.23 -9.65
C LEU A 108 7.84 10.08 -9.64
N GLY A 109 8.84 9.69 -8.85
CA GLY A 109 10.16 10.32 -8.83
C GLY A 109 10.88 10.17 -10.17
N ALA A 110 10.88 8.98 -10.76
CA ALA A 110 11.45 8.73 -12.07
C ALA A 110 10.73 9.53 -13.17
N MET A 111 9.40 9.62 -13.12
CA MET A 111 8.60 10.44 -14.04
C MET A 111 8.90 11.95 -13.91
N THR A 112 9.23 12.40 -12.71
CA THR A 112 9.61 13.80 -12.45
C THR A 112 10.99 14.10 -13.03
N VAL A 113 11.97 13.21 -12.80
CA VAL A 113 13.35 13.38 -13.32
C VAL A 113 13.38 13.29 -14.86
N THR A 114 12.47 12.54 -15.47
CA THR A 114 12.36 12.40 -16.93
C THR A 114 11.42 13.42 -17.58
N GLU A 115 10.97 14.44 -16.83
CA GLU A 115 10.06 15.51 -17.29
C GLU A 115 8.69 15.02 -17.83
N GLN A 116 8.33 13.76 -17.60
CA GLN A 116 7.06 13.20 -18.07
C GLN A 116 5.86 13.89 -17.42
N VAL A 117 5.98 14.28 -16.14
CA VAL A 117 4.93 15.02 -15.42
C VAL A 117 4.66 16.39 -16.07
N ASP A 118 5.70 17.09 -16.50
CA ASP A 118 5.57 18.40 -17.12
C ASP A 118 5.10 18.30 -18.57
N ALA A 119 5.52 17.26 -19.29
CA ALA A 119 4.96 16.94 -20.60
C ALA A 119 3.44 16.71 -20.54
N LEU A 120 2.96 15.92 -19.56
CA LEU A 120 1.53 15.68 -19.33
C LEU A 120 0.76 16.98 -19.00
N ARG A 121 1.39 17.90 -18.26
CA ARG A 121 0.80 19.22 -17.98
C ARG A 121 0.73 20.09 -19.23
N ALA A 122 1.74 20.05 -20.11
CA ALA A 122 1.80 20.85 -21.33
C ALA A 122 0.73 20.44 -22.36
N ILE A 123 0.45 19.15 -22.48
CA ILE A 123 -0.61 18.64 -23.39
C ILE A 123 -2.03 18.84 -22.84
N GLY A 124 -2.18 19.41 -21.64
CA GLY A 124 -3.48 19.75 -21.08
C GLY A 124 -4.37 18.53 -20.78
N VAL A 125 -3.78 17.34 -20.61
CA VAL A 125 -4.52 16.13 -20.22
C VAL A 125 -4.98 16.28 -18.77
N ARG A 126 -6.12 16.95 -18.62
CA ARG A 126 -7.02 16.83 -17.48
C ARG A 126 -7.93 15.65 -17.82
N SER A 127 -7.91 14.61 -16.99
CA SER A 127 -8.45 13.24 -17.15
C SER A 127 -9.91 13.04 -17.63
N SER A 128 -10.62 14.05 -18.12
CA SER A 128 -12.08 14.03 -18.28
C SER A 128 -12.63 13.90 -19.71
N ARG A 129 -11.84 13.69 -20.78
CA ARG A 129 -12.45 13.78 -22.15
C ARG A 129 -11.98 12.90 -23.31
N THR A 130 -11.00 11.99 -23.19
CA THR A 130 -10.46 11.34 -24.41
C THR A 130 -10.98 9.94 -24.77
N SER A 131 -11.91 9.35 -24.02
CA SER A 131 -12.35 7.96 -24.29
C SER A 131 -13.83 7.78 -24.63
N SER A 132 -14.63 8.84 -24.79
CA SER A 132 -16.02 8.69 -25.26
C SER A 132 -16.18 8.90 -26.76
N GLU A 133 -15.19 9.46 -27.45
CA GLU A 133 -15.25 9.71 -28.90
C GLU A 133 -14.69 8.54 -29.73
N SER A 134 -13.79 7.72 -29.18
CA SER A 134 -13.19 6.59 -29.93
C SER A 134 -14.09 5.35 -30.02
N TRP A 135 -15.15 5.24 -29.21
CA TRP A 135 -16.13 4.12 -29.29
C TRP A 135 -17.38 4.46 -30.10
N ALA A 136 -17.53 5.70 -30.57
CA ALA A 136 -18.63 6.12 -31.43
C ALA A 136 -18.29 6.01 -32.94
N ALA A 137 -17.05 5.62 -33.27
CA ALA A 137 -16.52 5.54 -34.64
C ALA A 137 -16.12 4.11 -35.08
N SER A 138 -16.54 3.08 -34.35
CA SER A 138 -16.34 1.65 -34.69
C SER A 138 -17.50 0.81 -34.20
#